data_AF-A0A9Q1DB38-F1
#
_entry.id   AF-A0A9Q1DB38-F1
#
_cell.length_a   1.000
_cell.length_b   1.000
_cell.length_c   1.000
_cell.angle_alpha   90.00
_cell.angle_beta   90.00
_cell.angle_gamma   90.00
#
_symmetry.space_group_name_H-M   'P 1'
#
loop_
_entity.id
_entity.type
_entity.pdbx_description
1 polymer ?
#
loop_
_entity_poly.entity_id
_entity_poly.type
_entity_poly.pdbx_seq_one_letter_code
_entity_poly.pdbx_strand_id
1 'polypeptide(L)'
;MASIANGVFLLSLSCELQIDAKAFIGLKNLTSLFLIESLDLKENKISEIKEQAFANLSKLSYLNLEWNCQRCDHAAQPCFPCVNNTPIKLYPGSFRNQVQMTSLSIRGNSLRDLPDKLFSNMPNLSSLDLSDNLLAYAIRNVAISSMN
;
A
#
# COMPACT_ATOMS: atom_id res chain seq x y z
N MET A 1 -18.67 15.42 0.44
CA MET A 1 -19.63 14.31 0.60
C MET A 1 -19.07 13.12 -0.15
N ALA A 2 -18.79 12.01 0.55
CA ALA A 2 -18.32 10.78 -0.10
C ALA A 2 -19.51 10.13 -0.83
N SER A 3 -19.37 9.90 -2.12
CA SER A 3 -20.36 9.16 -2.91
C SER A 3 -19.82 7.75 -3.15
N ILE A 4 -20.61 6.74 -2.81
CA ILE A 4 -20.35 5.34 -3.12
C ILE A 4 -20.97 5.09 -4.50
N ALA A 5 -20.16 5.14 -5.54
CA ALA A 5 -20.51 4.58 -6.84
C ALA A 5 -19.45 3.52 -7.19
N ASN A 6 -19.89 2.28 -7.39
CA ASN A 6 -19.09 1.17 -7.95
C ASN A 6 -17.93 0.63 -7.12
N GLY A 7 -18.03 0.59 -5.79
CA GLY A 7 -17.05 -0.14 -4.95
C GLY A 7 -15.64 0.48 -4.92
N VAL A 8 -15.48 1.71 -5.42
CA VAL A 8 -14.24 2.49 -5.34
C VAL A 8 -14.43 3.59 -4.29
N PHE A 9 -13.62 3.59 -3.24
CA PHE A 9 -13.66 4.60 -2.18
C PHE A 9 -12.67 5.72 -2.52
N LEU A 10 -13.16 6.80 -3.14
CA LEU A 10 -12.34 7.96 -3.49
C LEU A 10 -12.31 8.96 -2.31
N LEU A 11 -11.18 9.06 -1.61
CA LEU A 11 -10.90 10.12 -0.65
C LEU A 11 -10.00 11.20 -1.26
N SER A 12 -10.57 12.13 -2.02
CA SER A 12 -9.86 13.37 -2.36
C SER A 12 -10.00 14.37 -1.19
N LEU A 13 -9.03 14.39 -0.28
CA LEU A 13 -8.84 15.46 0.71
C LEU A 13 -7.38 15.90 0.77
N SER A 14 -7.18 17.19 0.97
CA SER A 14 -5.91 17.92 1.04
C SER A 14 -5.02 17.59 2.26
N CYS A 15 -5.29 16.52 2.99
CA CYS A 15 -4.52 16.07 4.16
C CYS A 15 -3.85 14.73 3.89
N GLU A 16 -2.65 14.53 4.45
CA GLU A 16 -2.01 13.22 4.51
C GLU A 16 -2.95 12.18 5.11
N LEU A 17 -2.98 11.00 4.49
CA LEU A 17 -3.79 9.87 4.96
C LEU A 17 -2.88 8.87 5.69
N GLN A 18 -3.26 8.50 6.91
CA GLN A 18 -2.66 7.38 7.64
C GLN A 18 -3.64 6.23 7.62
N ILE A 19 -3.21 5.04 7.19
CA ILE A 19 -4.07 3.85 7.27
C ILE A 19 -3.65 3.03 8.49
N ASP A 20 -4.58 2.88 9.41
CA ASP A 20 -4.42 2.07 10.62
C ASP A 20 -5.52 1.02 10.74
N ALA A 21 -5.41 0.12 11.73
CA ALA A 21 -6.37 -0.97 11.93
C ALA A 21 -7.81 -0.49 12.19
N LYS A 22 -8.01 0.79 12.54
CA LYS A 22 -9.31 1.43 12.74
C LYS A 22 -9.79 2.22 11.52
N ALA A 23 -8.96 2.44 10.50
CA ALA A 23 -9.31 3.22 9.30
C ALA A 23 -10.62 2.76 8.65
N PHE A 24 -10.91 1.45 8.73
CA PHE A 24 -12.12 0.85 8.18
C PHE A 24 -13.15 0.44 9.25
N ILE A 25 -12.95 0.76 10.54
CA ILE A 25 -13.85 0.29 11.61
C ILE A 25 -15.24 0.93 11.55
N GLY A 26 -15.32 2.21 11.13
CA GLY A 26 -16.59 2.93 10.95
C GLY A 26 -17.44 2.38 9.81
N LEU A 27 -16.84 1.60 8.91
CA LEU A 27 -17.53 0.89 7.84
C LEU A 27 -18.11 -0.45 8.33
N LYS A 28 -17.87 -0.89 9.58
CA LYS A 28 -18.36 -2.19 10.13
C LYS A 28 -19.88 -2.33 10.15
N ASN A 29 -20.62 -1.21 10.17
CA ASN A 29 -22.08 -1.24 10.06
C ASN A 29 -22.56 -1.55 8.64
N LEU A 30 -21.67 -1.51 7.65
CA LEU A 30 -21.86 -2.18 6.38
C LEU A 30 -21.41 -3.62 6.60
N THR A 31 -22.34 -4.57 6.66
CA THR A 31 -22.10 -6.03 6.67
C THR A 31 -21.20 -6.54 5.52
N SER A 32 -20.79 -5.63 4.63
CA SER A 32 -19.99 -5.78 3.41
C SER A 32 -18.47 -5.63 3.59
N LEU A 33 -17.94 -5.15 4.74
CA LEU A 33 -16.47 -5.00 4.88
C LEU A 33 -15.70 -6.32 4.74
N PHE A 34 -16.28 -7.42 5.22
CA PHE A 34 -15.73 -8.75 5.05
C PHE A 34 -15.84 -9.26 3.61
N LEU A 35 -16.51 -8.53 2.71
CA LEU A 35 -16.71 -8.89 1.30
C LEU A 35 -15.88 -8.02 0.35
N ILE A 36 -15.14 -7.03 0.84
CA ILE A 36 -14.31 -6.21 -0.03
C ILE A 36 -13.18 -7.08 -0.56
N GLU A 37 -13.26 -7.39 -1.86
CA GLU A 37 -12.26 -8.15 -2.59
C GLU A 37 -11.25 -7.23 -3.29
N SER A 38 -11.67 -6.04 -3.70
CA SER A 38 -10.83 -5.08 -4.42
C SER A 38 -10.89 -3.71 -3.75
N LEU A 39 -9.71 -3.16 -3.43
CA LEU A 39 -9.56 -1.83 -2.86
C LEU A 39 -8.55 -1.02 -3.67
N ASP A 40 -9.02 0.05 -4.29
CA ASP A 40 -8.17 1.01 -5.01
C ASP A 40 -7.98 2.28 -4.16
N LEU A 41 -6.73 2.53 -3.79
CA LEU A 41 -6.25 3.67 -3.01
C LEU A 41 -5.13 4.40 -3.75
N LYS A 42 -5.00 4.22 -5.06
CA LYS A 42 -3.97 4.90 -5.85
C LYS A 42 -4.14 6.42 -5.85
N GLU A 43 -3.05 7.13 -6.12
CA GLU A 43 -3.03 8.59 -6.31
C GLU A 43 -3.65 9.38 -5.13
N ASN A 44 -3.54 8.83 -3.92
CA ASN A 44 -3.85 9.56 -2.70
C ASN A 44 -2.56 10.13 -2.07
N LYS A 45 -2.64 10.60 -0.83
CA LYS A 45 -1.49 11.12 -0.07
C LYS A 45 -1.22 10.25 1.15
N ILE A 46 -1.21 8.93 0.97
CA ILE A 46 -0.97 8.00 2.08
C ILE A 46 0.50 8.11 2.51
N SER A 47 0.75 8.59 3.72
CA SER A 47 2.10 8.73 4.27
C SER A 47 2.53 7.51 5.09
N GLU A 48 1.59 6.74 5.64
CA GLU A 48 1.89 5.50 6.37
C GLU A 48 0.78 4.45 6.33
N ILE A 49 1.20 3.18 6.42
CA ILE A 49 0.34 2.01 6.60
C ILE A 49 0.81 1.26 7.84
N LYS A 50 0.04 1.33 8.94
CA LYS A 50 0.39 0.70 10.22
C LYS A 50 0.19 -0.81 10.20
N GLU A 51 0.71 -1.49 11.22
CA GLU A 51 0.46 -2.91 11.43
C GLU A 51 -1.06 -3.22 11.41
N GLN A 52 -1.44 -4.31 10.74
CA GLN A 52 -2.84 -4.79 10.67
C GLN A 52 -3.84 -3.78 10.09
N ALA A 53 -3.37 -2.78 9.35
CA ALA A 53 -4.19 -1.76 8.68
C ALA A 53 -5.37 -2.35 7.90
N PHE A 54 -5.18 -3.52 7.26
CA PHE A 54 -6.18 -4.20 6.44
C PHE A 54 -6.71 -5.49 7.07
N ALA A 55 -6.48 -5.75 8.36
CA ALA A 55 -6.79 -7.04 8.99
C ALA A 55 -8.30 -7.39 8.98
N ASN A 56 -9.16 -6.37 8.96
CA ASN A 56 -10.61 -6.57 8.89
C ASN A 56 -11.12 -6.87 7.47
N LEU A 57 -10.30 -6.66 6.44
CA LEU A 57 -10.64 -6.90 5.02
C LEU A 57 -10.22 -8.32 4.62
N SER A 58 -10.82 -9.33 5.25
CA SER A 58 -10.35 -10.72 5.16
C SER A 58 -10.52 -11.38 3.78
N LYS A 59 -11.36 -10.80 2.91
CA LYS A 59 -11.57 -11.23 1.52
C LYS A 59 -10.75 -10.43 0.50
N LEU A 60 -9.97 -9.46 0.95
CA LEU A 60 -9.21 -8.59 0.06
C LEU A 60 -8.23 -9.41 -0.78
N SER A 61 -8.44 -9.40 -2.09
CA SER A 61 -7.65 -10.12 -3.09
C SER A 61 -6.85 -9.17 -3.98
N TYR A 62 -7.33 -7.95 -4.18
CA TYR A 62 -6.67 -6.90 -4.94
C TYR A 62 -6.52 -5.62 -4.12
N LEU A 63 -5.29 -5.13 -4.00
CA LEU A 63 -4.98 -3.86 -3.35
C LEU A 63 -4.08 -3.00 -4.24
N ASN A 64 -4.57 -1.81 -4.60
CA ASN A 64 -3.81 -0.82 -5.35
C ASN A 64 -3.45 0.36 -4.45
N LEU A 65 -2.16 0.56 -4.20
CA LEU A 65 -1.58 1.67 -3.43
C LEU A 65 -0.69 2.56 -4.29
N GLU A 66 -0.83 2.50 -5.62
CA GLU A 66 0.05 3.19 -6.55
C GLU A 66 0.10 4.70 -6.33
N TRP A 67 1.26 5.31 -6.61
CA TRP A 67 1.38 6.76 -6.75
C TRP A 67 0.93 7.57 -5.53
N ASN A 68 1.08 7.03 -4.31
CA ASN A 68 0.85 7.81 -3.08
C ASN A 68 2.06 8.68 -2.70
N CYS A 69 3.22 8.46 -3.34
CA CYS A 69 4.45 9.22 -3.14
C CYS A 69 5.37 9.08 -4.38
N GLN A 70 5.10 9.89 -5.41
CA GLN A 70 5.77 9.79 -6.70
C GLN A 70 7.29 10.05 -6.59
N ARG A 71 8.06 9.20 -7.27
CA ARG A 71 9.51 9.38 -7.45
C ARG A 71 9.77 10.50 -8.46
N CYS A 72 10.25 11.65 -7.99
CA CYS A 72 10.43 12.85 -8.83
C CYS A 72 11.80 13.02 -9.51
N ASP A 73 12.77 12.14 -9.25
CA ASP A 73 14.15 12.33 -9.76
C ASP A 73 14.29 12.15 -11.28
N HIS A 74 13.29 11.57 -11.96
CA HIS A 74 13.26 11.37 -13.42
C HIS A 74 11.89 11.68 -14.05
N ALA A 75 11.07 12.53 -13.42
CA ALA A 75 9.72 12.83 -13.91
C ALA A 75 9.75 13.72 -15.16
N ALA A 76 9.18 13.24 -16.27
CA ALA A 76 9.06 13.98 -17.53
C ALA A 76 7.91 15.01 -17.55
N GLN A 77 7.08 15.05 -16.51
CA GLN A 77 5.84 15.82 -16.35
C GLN A 77 5.76 16.37 -14.92
N PRO A 78 4.78 17.25 -14.57
CA PRO A 78 4.67 17.80 -13.23
C PRO A 78 4.69 16.69 -12.18
N CYS A 79 5.71 16.71 -11.31
CA CYS A 79 5.81 15.76 -10.22
C CYS A 79 5.20 16.36 -8.97
N PHE A 80 4.42 15.57 -8.24
CA PHE A 80 3.95 15.92 -6.91
C PHE A 80 4.89 15.27 -5.90
N PRO A 81 5.84 16.03 -5.32
CA PRO A 81 6.77 15.46 -4.36
C PRO A 81 6.03 14.94 -3.14
N CYS A 82 6.56 13.86 -2.58
CA CYS A 82 6.05 13.30 -1.34
C CYS A 82 6.09 14.35 -0.23
N VAL A 83 5.14 14.26 0.69
CA VAL A 83 5.15 15.20 1.82
C VAL A 83 6.44 15.02 2.61
N ASN A 84 7.10 16.13 2.93
CA ASN A 84 8.41 16.17 3.60
C ASN A 84 9.52 15.37 2.90
N ASN A 85 9.38 15.05 1.60
CA ASN A 85 10.28 14.15 0.87
C ASN A 85 10.48 12.78 1.55
N THR A 86 9.49 12.32 2.32
CA THR A 86 9.51 11.01 2.97
C THR A 86 8.74 9.99 2.15
N PRO A 87 9.31 8.79 1.89
CA PRO A 87 8.58 7.71 1.25
C PRO A 87 7.41 7.25 2.11
N ILE A 88 6.45 6.53 1.51
CA ILE A 88 5.41 5.87 2.30
C ILE A 88 6.06 4.97 3.36
N LYS A 89 5.59 5.06 4.60
CA LYS A 89 6.08 4.22 5.69
C LYS A 89 5.24 2.95 5.81
N LEU A 90 5.86 1.81 5.53
CA LEU A 90 5.29 0.48 5.78
C LEU A 90 5.83 -0.04 7.11
N TYR A 91 4.94 -0.45 8.01
CA TYR A 91 5.31 -1.09 9.27
C TYR A 91 5.41 -2.62 9.08
N PRO A 92 6.19 -3.33 9.92
CA PRO A 92 6.11 -4.78 9.99
C PRO A 92 4.65 -5.22 10.21
N GLY A 93 4.17 -6.16 9.38
CA GLY A 93 2.80 -6.64 9.46
C GLY A 93 1.73 -5.66 8.95
N SER A 94 2.07 -4.63 8.17
CA SER A 94 1.07 -3.81 7.45
C SER A 94 0.09 -4.67 6.64
N PHE A 95 0.60 -5.73 6.02
CA PHE A 95 -0.17 -6.75 5.29
C PHE A 95 -0.20 -8.08 6.05
N ARG A 96 -0.45 -8.02 7.35
CA ARG A 96 -0.69 -9.23 8.16
C ARG A 96 -2.13 -9.72 7.99
N ASN A 97 -2.25 -11.04 7.78
CA ASN A 97 -3.51 -11.80 7.66
C ASN A 97 -4.31 -11.57 6.37
N GLN A 98 -3.69 -11.08 5.29
CA GLN A 98 -4.33 -10.99 3.96
C GLN A 98 -4.14 -12.28 3.17
N VAL A 99 -4.69 -13.38 3.68
CA VAL A 99 -4.52 -14.73 3.10
C VAL A 99 -5.13 -14.83 1.69
N GLN A 100 -6.14 -14.02 1.39
CA GLN A 100 -6.82 -14.01 0.09
C GLN A 100 -6.14 -13.10 -0.95
N MET A 101 -5.08 -12.36 -0.58
CA MET A 101 -4.40 -11.44 -1.49
C MET A 101 -3.79 -12.20 -2.67
N THR A 102 -4.14 -11.79 -3.88
CA THR A 102 -3.60 -12.33 -5.14
C THR A 102 -2.80 -11.30 -5.91
N SER A 103 -3.16 -10.01 -5.77
CA SER A 103 -2.50 -8.90 -6.46
C SER A 103 -2.31 -7.69 -5.54
N LEU A 104 -1.06 -7.25 -5.42
CA LEU A 104 -0.68 -6.08 -4.64
C LEU A 104 0.19 -5.16 -5.49
N SER A 105 -0.21 -3.91 -5.64
CA SER A 105 0.63 -2.87 -6.24
C SER A 105 0.98 -1.80 -5.21
N ILE A 106 2.28 -1.60 -4.99
CA ILE A 106 2.85 -0.50 -4.20
C ILE A 106 3.80 0.31 -5.09
N ARG A 107 3.56 0.32 -6.40
CA ARG A 107 4.36 1.06 -7.36
C ARG A 107 4.33 2.57 -7.10
N GLY A 108 5.43 3.27 -7.39
CA GLY A 108 5.45 4.73 -7.37
C GLY A 108 5.28 5.34 -5.97
N ASN A 109 5.89 4.72 -4.96
CA ASN A 109 5.80 5.12 -3.55
C ASN A 109 7.14 5.57 -2.93
N SER A 110 8.16 5.74 -3.79
CA SER A 110 9.52 6.12 -3.42
C SER A 110 10.18 5.23 -2.34
N LEU A 111 9.70 4.00 -2.16
CA LEU A 111 10.22 3.06 -1.16
C LEU A 111 11.71 2.81 -1.37
N ARG A 112 12.50 2.93 -0.30
CA ARG A 112 13.95 2.67 -0.30
C ARG A 112 14.31 1.31 0.29
N ASP A 113 13.41 0.76 1.09
CA ASP A 113 13.54 -0.53 1.74
C ASP A 113 12.14 -1.13 1.99
N LEU A 114 12.08 -2.40 2.37
CA LEU A 114 10.87 -3.10 2.77
C LEU A 114 11.06 -3.73 4.15
N PRO A 115 10.07 -3.65 5.06
CA PRO A 115 10.10 -4.41 6.30
C PRO A 115 10.33 -5.91 6.08
N ASP A 116 11.07 -6.53 7.00
CA ASP A 116 11.26 -7.97 7.00
C ASP A 116 9.92 -8.71 6.99
N LYS A 117 9.83 -9.75 6.15
CA LYS A 117 8.66 -10.63 6.06
C LYS A 117 7.36 -9.87 5.75
N LEU A 118 7.43 -8.68 5.15
CA LEU A 118 6.25 -7.86 4.80
C LEU A 118 5.17 -8.65 4.05
N PHE A 119 5.58 -9.59 3.19
CA PHE A 119 4.69 -10.39 2.34
C PHE A 119 4.51 -11.85 2.79
N SER A 120 5.09 -12.26 3.92
CA SER A 120 5.17 -13.69 4.29
C SER A 120 3.81 -14.35 4.62
N ASN A 121 2.76 -13.55 4.83
CA ASN A 121 1.42 -14.03 5.19
C ASN A 121 0.40 -13.88 4.05
N MET A 122 0.88 -13.82 2.80
CA MET A 122 0.05 -13.76 1.59
C MET A 122 0.37 -14.95 0.67
N PRO A 123 0.00 -16.19 1.05
CA PRO A 123 0.40 -17.40 0.31
C PRO A 123 -0.17 -17.49 -1.11
N ASN A 124 -1.23 -16.73 -1.41
CA ASN A 124 -1.88 -16.71 -2.72
C ASN A 124 -1.40 -15.53 -3.61
N LEU A 125 -0.43 -14.74 -3.14
CA LEU A 125 0.07 -13.58 -3.88
C LEU A 125 0.78 -14.05 -5.15
N SER A 126 0.24 -13.67 -6.31
CA SER A 126 0.75 -14.06 -7.63
C SER A 126 1.21 -12.88 -8.46
N SER A 127 0.72 -11.67 -8.15
CA SER A 127 1.12 -10.42 -8.79
C SER A 127 1.57 -9.43 -7.72
N LEU A 128 2.81 -8.96 -7.83
CA LEU A 128 3.38 -7.94 -6.94
C LEU A 128 4.10 -6.89 -7.79
N ASP A 129 3.61 -5.67 -7.78
CA ASP A 129 4.26 -4.54 -8.46
C ASP A 129 4.92 -3.60 -7.43
N LEU A 130 6.24 -3.53 -7.52
CA LEU A 130 7.10 -2.64 -6.73
C LEU A 130 7.87 -1.64 -7.62
N SER A 131 7.51 -1.53 -8.90
CA SER A 131 8.16 -0.62 -9.85
C SER A 131 8.03 0.84 -9.43
N ASP A 132 8.83 1.72 -10.05
CA ASP A 132 8.87 3.15 -9.73
C ASP A 132 9.12 3.50 -8.26
N ASN A 133 9.81 2.60 -7.54
CA ASN A 133 10.38 2.84 -6.21
C ASN A 133 11.91 3.03 -6.30
N LEU A 134 12.57 3.08 -5.14
CA LEU A 134 14.01 3.28 -4.95
C LEU A 134 14.68 2.05 -4.30
N LEU A 135 14.15 0.85 -4.55
CA LEU A 135 14.55 -0.41 -3.88
C LEU A 135 15.86 -1.03 -4.38
N ALA A 136 16.49 -0.45 -5.42
CA ALA A 136 17.70 -1.02 -6.03
C ALA A 136 18.83 -1.25 -5.01
N TYR A 137 18.99 -0.34 -4.05
CA TYR A 137 20.01 -0.47 -3.00
C TYR A 137 19.68 -1.58 -2.00
N ALA A 138 18.44 -1.67 -1.53
CA ALA A 138 17.99 -2.70 -0.59
C ALA A 138 18.13 -4.11 -1.18
N ILE A 139 17.68 -4.30 -2.43
CA ILE A 139 17.76 -5.60 -3.13
C ILE A 139 19.23 -6.03 -3.31
N ARG A 140 20.11 -5.09 -3.66
CA ARG A 140 21.55 -5.37 -3.80
C ARG A 140 22.15 -5.90 -2.50
N ASN A 141 21.79 -5.33 -1.35
CA ASN A 141 22.34 -5.76 -0.06
C ASN A 141 21.87 -7.15 0.35
N VAL A 142 20.63 -7.52 0.07
CA VAL A 142 20.10 -8.88 0.32
C VAL A 142 20.78 -9.92 -0.58
N ALA A 143 21.04 -9.56 -1.85
CA ALA A 143 21.74 -10.46 -2.77
C ALA A 143 23.21 -10.69 -2.36
N ILE A 144 23.87 -9.69 -1.77
CA ILE A 144 25.25 -9.82 -1.30
C ILE A 144 25.33 -10.58 0.04
N SER A 145 24.38 -10.39 0.96
CA SER A 145 24.36 -11.08 2.25
C SER A 145 24.02 -12.58 2.16
N SER A 146 23.40 -13.01 1.06
CA SER A 146 23.12 -14.42 0.77
C SER A 146 24.25 -15.15 0.02
N MET A 147 25.34 -14.44 -0.28
CA MET A 147 26.55 -14.99 -0.95
C MET A 147 27.76 -15.17 -0.01
N ASN A 148 27.60 -14.90 1.29
CA ASN A 148 28.59 -15.17 2.34
C ASN A 148 28.02 -16.14 3.38
#